data_AF-A0A968XCG3-F1
#
_entry.id   AF-A0A968XCG3-F1
#
_cell.length_a   1.000
_cell.length_b   1.000
_cell.length_c   1.000
_cell.angle_alpha   90.00
_cell.angle_beta   90.00
_cell.angle_gamma   90.00
#
_symmetry.space_group_name_H-M   'P 1'
#
loop_
_entity.id
_entity.type
_entity.pdbx_description
1 polymer ?
#
loop_
_entity_poly.entity_id
_entity_poly.type
_entity_poly.pdbx_seq_one_letter_code
_entity_poly.pdbx_strand_id
1 'polypeptide(L)'
;MFTPGQILKVAKDIKPQLFQLLPADRAEIIDRQLTQLITRQEAGENLAQEIIDLIDSQPELSTILRPLDTRGGSQPPAGDPAPTPASEDTPFKGIPPSPSPDNSKQK
;
A
#
# COMPACT_ATOMS: atom_id res chain seq x y z
N MET A 1 -4.53 7.64 -10.07
CA MET A 1 -3.74 8.36 -11.09
C MET A 1 -2.45 8.86 -10.45
N PHE A 2 -1.29 8.49 -10.99
CA PHE A 2 0.00 8.90 -10.45
C PHE A 2 0.34 10.34 -10.84
N THR A 3 0.99 11.08 -9.94
CA THR A 3 1.47 12.43 -10.26
C THR A 3 2.80 12.35 -10.99
N PRO A 4 3.10 13.29 -11.92
CA PRO A 4 4.36 13.29 -12.67
C PRO A 4 5.60 13.27 -11.75
N GLY A 5 5.52 13.91 -10.58
CA GLY A 5 6.59 13.88 -9.58
C GLY A 5 6.78 12.51 -8.90
N GLN A 6 5.71 11.74 -8.66
CA GLN A 6 5.84 10.38 -8.12
C GLN A 6 6.47 9.43 -9.13
N ILE A 7 6.11 9.56 -10.41
CA ILE A 7 6.64 8.75 -11.50
C ILE A 7 8.14 9.00 -11.68
N LEU A 8 8.55 10.27 -11.66
CA LEU A 8 9.97 10.65 -11.71
C LEU A 8 10.77 10.06 -10.54
N LYS A 9 10.18 10.07 -9.34
CA LYS A 9 10.82 9.50 -8.15
C LYS A 9 11.03 7.99 -8.31
N VAL A 10 10.02 7.28 -8.79
CA VAL A 10 10.11 5.84 -9.03
C VAL A 10 11.07 5.49 -10.15
N ALA A 11 11.06 6.23 -11.25
CA ALA A 11 11.99 6.01 -12.34
C ALA A 11 13.45 6.19 -11.88
N LYS A 12 13.73 7.17 -11.02
CA LYS A 12 15.06 7.36 -10.40
C LYS A 12 15.43 6.22 -9.43
N ASP A 13 14.46 5.66 -8.72
CA ASP A 13 14.64 4.57 -7.75
C ASP A 13 14.84 3.19 -8.43
N ILE A 14 14.26 3.00 -9.62
CA ILE A 14 14.37 1.76 -10.41
C ILE A 14 15.71 1.63 -11.12
N LYS A 15 16.38 2.74 -11.50
CA LYS A 15 17.70 2.71 -12.16
C LYS A 15 18.71 1.71 -11.57
N PRO A 16 19.02 1.73 -10.27
CA PRO A 16 19.94 0.75 -9.68
C PRO A 16 19.38 -0.69 -9.67
N GLN A 17 18.06 -0.85 -9.68
CA GLN A 17 17.38 -2.16 -9.73
C GLN A 17 17.37 -2.75 -11.14
N LEU A 18 17.42 -1.93 -12.20
CA LEU A 18 17.53 -2.40 -13.59
C LEU A 18 18.71 -3.36 -13.76
N PHE A 19 19.88 -2.97 -13.26
CA PHE A 19 21.10 -3.76 -13.38
C PHE A 19 21.13 -4.98 -12.44
N GLN A 20 20.24 -5.04 -11.44
CA GLN A 20 20.11 -6.22 -10.57
C GLN A 20 19.14 -7.25 -11.13
N LEU A 21 18.07 -6.78 -11.79
CA LEU A 21 16.97 -7.63 -12.25
C LEU A 21 17.17 -8.07 -13.70
N LEU A 22 17.73 -7.21 -14.55
CA LEU A 22 17.90 -7.46 -15.97
C LEU A 22 19.37 -7.72 -16.33
N PRO A 23 19.64 -8.48 -17.41
CA PRO A 23 20.98 -8.60 -17.95
C PRO A 23 21.50 -7.22 -18.40
N ALA A 24 22.79 -6.97 -18.22
CA ALA A 24 23.43 -5.67 -18.42
C ALA A 24 23.08 -4.99 -19.77
N ASP A 25 23.00 -5.78 -20.84
CA ASP A 25 22.64 -5.31 -22.19
C ASP A 25 21.22 -4.70 -22.23
N ARG A 26 20.24 -5.37 -21.61
CA ARG A 26 18.85 -4.86 -21.53
C ARG A 26 18.71 -3.74 -20.51
N ALA A 27 19.38 -3.88 -19.36
CA ALA A 27 19.37 -2.87 -18.32
C ALA A 27 19.88 -1.53 -18.86
N GLU A 28 20.94 -1.53 -19.67
CA GLU A 28 21.48 -0.31 -20.28
C GLU A 28 20.51 0.33 -21.29
N ILE A 29 19.86 -0.48 -22.14
CA ILE A 29 18.86 0.02 -23.09
C ILE A 29 17.71 0.70 -22.35
N ILE A 30 17.17 0.03 -21.33
CA ILE A 30 16.06 0.55 -20.53
C ILE A 30 16.51 1.78 -19.74
N ASP A 31 17.70 1.78 -19.15
CA ASP A 31 18.24 2.94 -18.43
C ASP A 31 18.34 4.17 -19.33
N ARG A 32 18.86 4.02 -20.55
CA ARG A 32 18.94 5.12 -21.52
C ARG A 32 17.56 5.64 -21.89
N GLN A 33 16.60 4.74 -22.17
CA GLN A 33 15.22 5.14 -22.50
C GLN A 33 14.55 5.86 -21.33
N LEU A 34 14.64 5.29 -20.13
CA LEU A 34 14.09 5.86 -18.90
C LEU A 34 14.69 7.25 -18.63
N THR A 35 16.00 7.41 -18.83
CA THR A 35 16.70 8.70 -18.69
C THR A 35 16.15 9.74 -19.66
N GLN A 36 15.97 9.38 -20.94
CA GLN A 36 15.41 10.33 -21.90
C GLN A 36 13.99 10.75 -21.55
N LEU A 37 13.14 9.81 -21.13
CA LEU A 37 11.77 10.09 -20.72
C LEU A 37 11.72 10.97 -19.46
N ILE A 38 12.57 10.68 -18.47
CA ILE A 38 12.74 11.50 -17.26
C ILE A 38 13.12 12.94 -17.63
N THR A 39 14.17 13.13 -18.44
CA THR A 39 14.67 14.46 -18.80
C THR A 39 13.62 15.29 -19.53
N ARG A 40 12.90 14.68 -20.48
CA ARG A 40 11.82 15.34 -21.22
C ARG A 40 10.62 15.67 -20.32
N GLN A 41 10.31 14.80 -19.36
CA GLN A 41 9.28 15.08 -18.38
C GLN A 41 9.68 16.20 -17.41
N GLU A 42 10.94 16.26 -16.99
CA GLU A 42 11.49 17.39 -16.23
C GLU A 42 11.49 18.69 -17.05
N ALA A 43 11.56 18.61 -18.38
CA ALA A 43 11.39 19.73 -19.30
C ALA A 43 9.91 20.17 -19.48
N GLY A 44 8.96 19.46 -18.86
CA GLY A 44 7.52 19.80 -18.88
C GLY A 44 6.68 18.97 -19.85
N GLU A 45 7.25 17.97 -20.52
CA GLU A 45 6.48 17.05 -21.36
C GLU A 45 5.68 16.04 -20.52
N ASN A 46 4.46 15.71 -20.95
CA ASN A 46 3.61 14.74 -20.25
C ASN A 46 3.96 13.30 -20.69
N LEU A 47 5.11 12.80 -20.24
CA LEU A 47 5.60 11.44 -20.55
C LEU A 47 5.38 10.45 -19.41
N ALA A 48 4.50 10.83 -18.47
CA ALA A 48 4.20 10.08 -17.27
C ALA A 48 3.71 8.67 -17.63
N GLN A 49 2.84 8.61 -18.65
CA GLN A 49 2.28 7.38 -19.15
C GLN A 49 3.32 6.51 -19.87
N GLU A 50 4.19 7.11 -20.68
CA GLU A 50 5.28 6.40 -21.38
C GLU A 50 6.28 5.78 -20.41
N ILE A 51 6.62 6.48 -19.32
CA ILE A 51 7.49 5.94 -18.27
C ILE A 51 6.83 4.73 -17.60
N ILE A 52 5.53 4.83 -17.28
CA ILE A 52 4.79 3.72 -16.68
C ILE A 52 4.72 2.54 -17.64
N ASP A 53 4.40 2.78 -18.92
CA ASP A 53 4.28 1.75 -19.94
C ASP A 53 5.62 1.04 -20.20
N LEU A 54 6.73 1.79 -20.21
CA LEU A 54 8.06 1.21 -20.35
C LEU A 54 8.42 0.29 -19.17
N ILE A 55 8.04 0.67 -17.94
CA ILE A 55 8.30 -0.13 -16.74
C ILE A 55 7.34 -1.33 -16.68
N ASP A 56 6.07 -1.16 -17.01
CA ASP A 56 5.05 -2.21 -17.00
C ASP A 56 5.30 -3.27 -18.10
N SER A 57 5.82 -2.84 -19.25
CA SER A 57 6.28 -3.71 -20.33
C SER A 57 7.40 -4.66 -19.91
N GLN A 58 8.10 -4.38 -18.81
CA GLN A 58 9.10 -5.28 -18.24
C GLN A 58 8.48 -6.08 -17.08
N PRO A 59 8.24 -7.40 -17.23
CA PRO A 59 7.61 -8.20 -16.19
C PRO A 59 8.42 -8.25 -14.89
N GLU A 60 9.74 -8.04 -14.97
CA GLU A 60 10.62 -8.01 -13.79
C GLU A 60 10.52 -6.69 -13.01
N LEU A 61 10.13 -5.59 -13.67
CA LEU A 61 10.04 -4.26 -13.06
C LEU A 61 8.60 -3.87 -12.68
N SER A 62 7.59 -4.49 -13.29
CA SER A 62 6.17 -4.25 -12.99
C SER A 62 5.83 -4.53 -11.51
N THR A 63 6.58 -5.42 -10.85
CA THR A 63 6.46 -5.66 -9.40
C THR A 63 6.85 -4.43 -8.56
N ILE A 64 7.70 -3.54 -9.08
CA ILE A 64 8.18 -2.33 -8.39
C ILE A 64 7.16 -1.19 -8.47
N LEU A 65 6.25 -1.22 -9.45
CA LEU A 65 5.14 -0.26 -9.54
C LEU A 65 4.01 -0.56 -8.53
N ARG A 66 3.85 -1.81 -8.08
CA ARG A 66 2.84 -2.22 -7.07
C ARG A 66 2.88 -1.42 -5.76
N PRO A 67 4.04 -1.16 -5.12
CA PRO A 67 4.08 -0.34 -3.90
C PRO A 67 3.71 1.13 -4.14
N LEU A 68 3.69 1.61 -5.39
CA LEU A 68 3.22 2.95 -5.71
C LEU A 68 1.69 3.03 -5.72
N ASP A 69 1.03 1.96 -6.17
CA ASP A 69 -0.44 1.82 -6.18
C ASP A 69 -1.02 1.88 -4.75
N THR A 70 -0.29 1.34 -3.78
CA THR A 70 -0.73 1.24 -2.37
C THR A 70 -0.45 2.47 -1.50
N ARG A 71 0.37 3.43 -1.96
CA ARG A 71 0.72 4.63 -1.17
C ARG A 71 -0.13 5.86 -1.47
N GLY A 72 -0.91 5.85 -2.55
CA GLY A 72 -1.78 6.96 -2.96
C GLY A 72 -3.27 6.77 -2.72
N GLY A 73 -3.72 5.57 -2.37
CA GLY A 73 -5.13 5.30 -2.14
C GLY A 73 -5.31 3.96 -1.46
N SER A 74 -5.78 3.99 -0.22
CA SER A 74 -6.34 2.81 0.43
C SER A 74 -5.35 1.64 0.57
N GLN A 75 -4.31 1.82 1.38
CA GLN A 75 -4.05 0.73 2.33
C GLN A 75 -5.28 0.74 3.24
N PRO A 76 -6.21 -0.23 3.14
CA PRO A 76 -7.14 -0.41 4.24
C PRO A 76 -6.28 -0.53 5.50
N PRO A 77 -6.67 0.03 6.67
CA PRO A 77 -6.12 -0.51 7.90
C PRO A 77 -6.24 -2.02 7.73
N ALA A 78 -5.12 -2.75 7.85
CA ALA A 78 -5.21 -4.19 7.97
C ALA A 78 -6.20 -4.39 9.10
N GLY A 79 -7.42 -4.74 8.71
CA GLY A 79 -8.50 -4.96 9.61
C GLY A 79 -7.98 -6.01 10.55
N ASP A 80 -7.96 -5.65 11.81
CA ASP A 80 -8.50 -6.50 12.84
C ASP A 80 -9.54 -7.45 12.19
N PRO A 81 -9.22 -8.74 12.17
CA PRO A 81 -9.93 -9.55 13.12
C PRO A 81 -8.95 -9.85 14.21
N ALA A 82 -9.21 -9.31 15.39
CA ALA A 82 -9.16 -10.14 16.56
C ALA A 82 -9.68 -11.53 16.17
N PRO A 83 -8.88 -12.61 16.22
CA PRO A 83 -9.40 -13.75 16.88
C PRO A 83 -9.52 -13.28 18.33
N THR A 84 -10.70 -12.83 18.73
CA THR A 84 -11.21 -13.25 20.01
C THR A 84 -11.05 -14.78 20.02
N PRO A 85 -10.10 -15.39 20.75
CA PRO A 85 -10.41 -16.70 21.28
C PRO A 85 -11.65 -16.48 22.15
N ALA A 86 -12.72 -17.14 21.73
CA ALA A 86 -13.98 -17.29 22.42
C ALA A 86 -14.00 -16.73 23.84
N SER A 87 -14.79 -15.67 24.04
CA SER A 87 -15.51 -15.51 25.30
C SER A 87 -16.53 -16.66 25.38
N GLU A 88 -16.04 -17.85 25.72
CA GLU A 88 -16.86 -18.94 26.25
C GLU A 88 -16.12 -19.54 27.45
N ASP A 89 -15.93 -18.71 28.47
CA ASP A 89 -15.88 -19.17 29.85
C ASP A 89 -16.42 -18.05 30.74
N THR A 90 -17.75 -17.96 30.79
CA THR A 90 -18.42 -17.36 31.93
C THR A 90 -18.83 -18.50 32.85
N PRO A 91 -18.07 -18.83 33.91
CA PRO A 91 -18.70 -19.25 35.12
C PRO A 91 -19.30 -17.97 35.72
N PHE A 92 -20.59 -17.79 35.45
CA PHE A 92 -21.47 -16.92 36.22
C PHE A 92 -21.27 -17.27 37.70
N LYS A 93 -20.40 -16.52 38.38
CA LYS A 93 -20.20 -16.63 39.82
C LYS A 93 -20.34 -15.24 40.39
N GLY A 94 -21.55 -14.96 40.85
CA GLY A 94 -21.87 -13.78 41.66
C GLY A 94 -22.76 -12.77 40.96
N ILE A 95 -23.97 -13.18 40.55
CA ILE A 95 -25.11 -12.27 40.65
C ILE A 95 -25.32 -12.09 42.16
N PRO A 96 -25.09 -10.93 42.78
CA PRO A 96 -25.76 -10.68 44.04
C PRO A 96 -27.28 -10.72 43.73
N PRO A 97 -28.10 -11.46 44.48
CA PRO A 97 -29.53 -11.25 44.36
C PRO A 97 -29.78 -9.79 44.75
N SER A 98 -30.18 -8.96 43.78
CA SER A 98 -30.96 -7.78 44.09
C SER A 98 -32.32 -8.28 44.55
N PRO A 99 -32.70 -8.17 45.84
CA PRO A 99 -34.10 -8.20 46.16
C PRO A 99 -34.73 -6.93 45.57
N SER A 100 -35.60 -7.15 44.59
CA SER A 100 -36.53 -6.17 44.05
C SER A 100 -37.36 -5.49 45.15
N PRO A 101 -37.89 -4.29 44.85
CA PRO A 101 -38.50 -3.38 45.80
C PRO A 101 -39.96 -3.76 46.08
N ASP A 102 -40.43 -3.61 47.31
CA ASP A 102 -41.83 -3.32 47.64
C ASP A 102 -41.90 -2.94 49.14
N ASN A 103 -42.01 -1.65 49.47
CA ASN A 103 -43.26 -1.02 49.88
C ASN A 103 -43.83 -1.59 51.19
N SER A 104 -43.71 -0.83 52.30
CA SER A 104 -44.85 -0.53 53.18
C SER A 104 -44.44 0.21 54.45
N LYS A 105 -44.94 1.45 54.54
CA LYS A 105 -45.67 2.04 55.66
C LYS A 105 -45.09 1.99 57.09
N GLN A 106 -45.05 3.20 57.66
CA GLN A 106 -45.61 3.59 58.98
C GLN A 106 -45.04 2.85 60.21
N LYS A 107 -44.37 3.52 61.15
CA LYS A 107 -44.87 4.60 62.01
C LYS A 107 -43.72 5.23 62.77
#